data_AF-R1H7L9-F1
#
_entry.id   AF-R1H7L9-F1
#
_cell.length_a   1.000
_cell.length_b   1.000
_cell.length_c   1.000
_cell.angle_alpha   90.00
_cell.angle_beta   90.00
_cell.angle_gamma   90.00
#
_symmetry.space_group_name_H-M   'P 1'
#
loop_
_entity.id
_entity.type
_entity.pdbx_description
1 polymer ?
#
loop_
_entity_poly.entity_id
_entity_poly.type
_entity_poly.pdbx_seq_one_letter_code
_entity_poly.pdbx_strand_id
1 'polypeptide(L)'
;PIHITLAPGIQMPSDPHLFVFAVVPNGPPMPIAVKRIRDPKLPITLSLGDGDAMIEGSKLEVNPELQFKARLSAGGNVMNKEGAFEGVSITVSTATIPTVPIDIRIDRAL
;
A
#
# COMPACT_ATOMS: atom_id res chain seq x y z
N PRO A 1 -5.99 -4.36 -9.93
CA PRO A 1 -5.66 -5.11 -8.68
C PRO A 1 -4.23 -4.76 -8.26
N ILE A 2 -3.91 -4.81 -6.97
CA ILE A 2 -2.56 -4.56 -6.43
C ILE A 2 -1.96 -5.91 -6.04
N HIS A 3 -0.79 -6.23 -6.59
CA HIS A 3 -0.04 -7.44 -6.28
C HIS A 3 1.18 -7.09 -5.42
N ILE A 4 1.29 -7.71 -4.25
CA ILE A 4 2.29 -7.35 -3.25
C ILE A 4 3.17 -8.56 -2.96
N THR A 5 4.48 -8.34 -3.07
CA THR A 5 5.52 -9.34 -2.82
C THR A 5 6.51 -8.84 -1.78
N LEU A 6 7.26 -9.78 -1.18
CA LEU A 6 8.33 -9.49 -0.24
C LEU A 6 9.67 -9.81 -0.90
N ALA A 7 10.64 -8.89 -0.83
CA ALA A 7 11.97 -9.16 -1.35
C ALA A 7 12.66 -10.30 -0.56
N PRO A 8 13.51 -11.11 -1.23
CA PRO A 8 14.29 -12.14 -0.55
C PRO A 8 15.14 -11.55 0.59
N GLY A 9 15.21 -12.26 1.72
CA GLY A 9 16.00 -11.85 2.88
C GLY A 9 15.26 -10.97 3.89
N ILE A 10 14.06 -10.47 3.56
CA ILE A 10 13.20 -9.81 4.55
C ILE A 10 12.38 -10.88 5.28
N GLN A 11 12.51 -10.90 6.61
CA GLN A 11 11.74 -11.80 7.47
C GLN A 11 10.43 -11.14 7.88
N MET A 12 9.36 -11.93 7.97
CA MET A 12 8.09 -11.45 8.51
C MET A 12 8.27 -11.09 9.99
N PRO A 13 7.85 -9.88 10.43
CA PRO A 13 7.89 -9.52 11.83
C PRO A 13 6.89 -10.35 12.66
N SER A 14 7.09 -10.38 13.98
CA SER A 14 6.07 -10.90 14.91
C SER A 14 4.82 -10.01 14.89
N ASP A 15 3.62 -10.62 14.95
CA ASP A 15 2.32 -9.93 14.77
C ASP A 15 2.29 -9.03 13.51
N PRO A 16 2.54 -9.61 12.32
CA PRO A 16 2.74 -8.83 11.11
C PRO A 16 1.47 -8.13 10.67
N HIS A 17 1.61 -6.87 10.31
CA HIS A 17 0.56 -6.07 9.72
C HIS A 17 1.03 -5.47 8.40
N LEU A 18 0.18 -5.57 7.38
CA LEU A 18 0.37 -4.93 6.09
C LEU A 18 -0.58 -3.75 5.97
N PHE A 19 -0.02 -2.58 5.69
CA PHE A 19 -0.75 -1.37 5.36
C PHE A 19 -0.53 -1.04 3.89
N VAL A 20 -1.62 -0.91 3.14
CA VAL A 20 -1.58 -0.56 1.72
C VAL A 20 -2.23 0.79 1.54
N PHE A 21 -1.46 1.74 0.99
CA PHE A 21 -1.87 3.13 0.83
C PHE A 21 -2.04 3.47 -0.63
N ALA A 22 -3.01 4.33 -0.93
CA ALA A 22 -3.03 5.15 -2.13
C ALA A 22 -2.64 6.58 -1.75
N VAL A 23 -1.66 7.15 -2.46
CA VAL A 23 -1.20 8.53 -2.26
C VAL A 23 -1.18 9.28 -3.58
N VAL A 24 -1.25 10.61 -3.51
CA VAL A 24 -0.94 11.49 -4.65
C VAL A 24 0.58 11.60 -4.78
N PRO A 25 1.19 11.29 -5.94
CA PRO A 25 2.61 11.50 -6.16
C PRO A 25 3.00 12.96 -5.93
N ASN A 26 4.05 13.22 -5.13
CA ASN A 26 4.49 14.57 -4.74
C ASN A 26 3.40 15.44 -4.08
N GLY A 27 2.31 14.83 -3.60
CA GLY A 27 1.22 15.52 -2.93
C GLY A 27 1.40 15.61 -1.41
N PRO A 28 0.33 15.98 -0.69
CA PRO A 28 0.30 15.97 0.77
C PRO A 28 0.73 14.61 1.35
N PRO A 29 1.29 14.58 2.57
CA PRO A 29 1.78 13.35 3.18
C PRO A 29 0.67 12.36 3.56
N MET A 30 -0.58 12.82 3.60
CA MET A 30 -1.73 12.01 3.99
C MET A 30 -2.22 11.14 2.83
N PRO A 31 -2.43 9.83 3.04
CA PRO A 31 -2.96 8.95 1.99
C PRO A 31 -4.46 9.20 1.78
N ILE A 32 -4.91 8.95 0.55
CA ILE A 32 -6.33 9.05 0.16
C ILE A 32 -7.10 7.86 0.74
N ALA A 33 -6.51 6.67 0.68
CA ALA A 33 -7.08 5.43 1.16
C ALA A 33 -6.00 4.59 1.84
N VAL A 34 -6.42 3.81 2.84
CA VAL A 34 -5.57 2.84 3.52
C VAL A 34 -6.34 1.57 3.82
N LYS A 35 -5.76 0.43 3.44
CA LYS A 35 -6.24 -0.89 3.83
C LYS A 35 -5.25 -1.52 4.79
N ARG A 36 -5.75 -2.00 5.92
CA ARG A 36 -4.96 -2.72 6.93
C ARG A 36 -5.29 -4.20 6.90
N ILE A 37 -4.26 -5.04 6.88
CA ILE A 37 -4.37 -6.50 6.89
C ILE A 37 -3.52 -7.03 8.04
N ARG A 38 -4.14 -7.75 8.97
CA ARG A 38 -3.45 -8.51 10.01
C ARG A 38 -3.06 -9.89 9.49
N ASP A 39 -1.89 -10.38 9.91
CA ASP A 39 -1.35 -11.69 9.52
C ASP A 39 -1.36 -11.94 7.99
N PRO A 40 -0.83 -11.00 7.19
CA PRO A 40 -0.86 -11.10 5.73
C PRO A 40 -0.04 -12.30 5.25
N LYS A 41 -0.59 -13.04 4.28
CA LYS A 41 0.14 -14.11 3.58
C LYS A 41 0.65 -13.57 2.25
N LEU A 42 1.96 -13.43 2.12
CA LEU A 42 2.60 -12.94 0.90
C LEU A 42 3.07 -14.12 0.01
N PRO A 43 2.98 -14.01 -1.33
CA PRO A 43 2.44 -12.87 -2.08
C PRO A 43 0.92 -12.75 -1.93
N ILE A 44 0.40 -11.52 -1.94
CA ILE A 44 -1.03 -11.24 -1.84
C ILE A 44 -1.48 -10.36 -3.00
N THR A 45 -2.69 -10.62 -3.51
CA THR A 45 -3.37 -9.74 -4.46
C THR A 45 -4.62 -9.20 -3.81
N LEU A 46 -4.83 -7.89 -3.90
CA LEU A 46 -5.99 -7.21 -3.29
C LEU A 46 -6.44 -6.03 -4.15
N SER A 47 -7.59 -5.46 -3.78
CA SER A 47 -8.09 -4.21 -4.34
C SER A 47 -8.19 -3.16 -3.23
N LEU A 48 -7.89 -1.92 -3.62
CA LEU A 48 -8.18 -0.71 -2.86
C LEU A 48 -9.36 -0.02 -3.56
N GLY A 49 -10.41 0.31 -2.82
CA GLY A 49 -11.57 1.01 -3.34
C GLY A 49 -12.04 2.13 -2.42
N ASP A 50 -13.14 2.78 -2.78
CA ASP A 50 -13.69 3.92 -2.03
C ASP A 50 -14.08 3.55 -0.58
N GLY A 51 -14.41 2.28 -0.32
CA GLY A 51 -14.65 1.79 1.05
C GLY A 51 -13.39 1.72 1.93
N ASP A 52 -12.19 1.83 1.34
CA ASP A 52 -10.92 1.94 2.05
C ASP A 52 -10.46 3.42 2.18
N ALA A 53 -11.26 4.39 1.72
CA ALA A 53 -10.93 5.81 1.79
C ALA A 53 -10.89 6.32 3.24
N MET A 54 -9.89 7.14 3.56
CA MET A 54 -9.74 7.69 4.92
C MET A 54 -10.71 8.85 5.20
N ILE A 55 -11.16 9.53 4.15
CA ILE A 55 -12.09 10.66 4.22
C ILE A 55 -13.38 10.24 3.52
N GLU A 56 -14.50 10.32 4.23
CA GLU A 56 -15.81 10.01 3.67
C GLU A 56 -16.09 10.88 2.44
N GLY A 57 -16.41 10.25 1.31
CA GLY A 57 -16.63 10.94 0.03
C GLY A 57 -15.36 11.22 -0.79
N SER A 58 -14.15 10.93 -0.28
CA SER A 58 -12.94 10.95 -1.11
C SER A 58 -12.92 9.74 -2.01
N LYS A 59 -12.87 9.98 -3.33
CA LYS A 59 -12.76 8.91 -4.31
C LYS A 59 -11.35 8.81 -4.83
N LEU A 60 -10.91 7.59 -5.14
CA LEU A 60 -9.59 7.40 -5.77
C LEU A 60 -9.54 8.05 -7.16
N GLU A 61 -10.65 8.00 -7.90
CA GLU A 61 -10.77 8.43 -9.31
C GLU A 61 -10.65 9.95 -9.54
N VAL A 62 -10.83 10.80 -8.51
CA VAL A 62 -10.71 12.27 -8.69
C VAL A 62 -9.26 12.72 -8.83
N ASN A 63 -8.30 11.88 -8.46
CA ASN A 63 -6.89 12.18 -8.56
C ASN A 63 -6.40 11.63 -9.91
N PRO A 64 -5.78 12.44 -10.79
CA PRO A 64 -5.39 12.01 -12.14
C PRO A 64 -4.32 10.91 -12.12
N GLU A 65 -3.53 10.88 -11.06
CA GLU A 65 -2.47 9.92 -10.82
C GLU A 65 -2.43 9.50 -9.36
N LEU A 66 -2.12 8.22 -9.14
CA LEU A 66 -1.94 7.63 -7.83
C LEU A 66 -0.62 6.87 -7.78
N GLN A 67 -0.02 6.82 -6.60
CA GLN A 67 1.06 5.89 -6.28
C GLN A 67 0.63 5.05 -5.09
N PHE A 68 0.99 3.77 -5.11
CA PHE A 68 0.64 2.84 -4.06
C PHE A 68 1.86 2.45 -3.24
N LYS A 69 1.66 2.35 -1.94
CA LYS A 69 2.72 1.95 -0.99
C LYS A 69 2.23 0.76 -0.19
N ALA A 70 3.12 -0.19 0.05
CA ALA A 70 2.87 -1.33 0.92
C ALA A 70 3.88 -1.31 2.05
N ARG A 71 3.41 -1.17 3.30
CA ARG A 71 4.25 -1.18 4.50
C ARG A 71 3.97 -2.42 5.33
N LEU A 72 5.01 -3.20 5.59
CA LEU A 72 4.98 -4.34 6.50
C LEU A 72 5.63 -3.91 7.82
N SER A 73 4.89 -3.98 8.92
CA SER A 73 5.39 -3.63 10.25
C SER A 73 4.97 -4.64 11.31
N ALA A 74 5.69 -4.63 12.43
CA ALA A 74 5.26 -5.34 13.64
C ALA A 74 4.12 -4.56 14.32
N GLY A 75 3.08 -5.28 14.71
CA GLY A 75 1.96 -4.71 15.44
C GLY A 75 1.04 -3.81 14.61
N GLY A 76 -0.04 -3.40 15.25
CA GLY A 76 -1.15 -2.69 14.60
C GLY A 76 -0.96 -1.20 14.34
N ASN A 77 0.16 -0.61 14.74
CA ASN A 77 0.40 0.82 14.67
C ASN A 77 1.24 1.17 13.43
N VAL A 78 0.60 1.77 12.43
CA VAL A 78 1.22 2.19 11.16
C VAL A 78 2.35 3.22 11.33
N MET A 79 2.37 3.94 12.46
CA MET A 79 3.39 4.94 12.79
C MET A 79 4.67 4.30 13.33
N ASN A 80 4.62 3.02 13.74
CA ASN A 80 5.81 2.30 14.14
C ASN A 80 6.65 1.96 12.90
N LYS A 81 7.84 2.56 12.82
CA LYS A 81 8.80 2.33 11.73
C LYS A 81 9.90 1.34 12.12
N GLU A 82 10.06 1.05 13.40
CA GLU A 82 11.12 0.16 13.87
C GLU A 82 10.92 -1.25 13.30
N GLY A 83 11.91 -1.74 12.54
CA GLY A 83 11.84 -3.02 11.85
C GLY A 83 10.79 -3.10 10.73
N ALA A 84 10.20 -1.97 10.32
CA ALA A 84 9.24 -1.92 9.24
C ALA A 84 9.93 -1.84 7.88
N PHE A 85 9.31 -2.44 6.87
CA PHE A 85 9.74 -2.39 5.49
C PHE A 85 8.64 -1.81 4.61
N GLU A 86 9.04 -1.15 3.52
CA GLU A 86 8.14 -0.54 2.55
C GLU A 86 8.47 -0.98 1.11
N GLY A 87 7.45 -0.99 0.29
CA GLY A 87 7.54 -1.05 -1.16
C GLY A 87 6.67 0.03 -1.77
N VAL A 88 7.05 0.49 -2.96
CA VAL A 88 6.35 1.57 -3.67
C VAL A 88 6.13 1.15 -5.12
N SER A 89 4.92 1.36 -5.63
CA SER A 89 4.60 1.11 -7.04
C SER A 89 5.16 2.23 -7.93
N ILE A 90 5.12 1.99 -9.24
CA ILE A 90 5.10 3.08 -10.21
C ILE A 90 3.88 4.00 -9.99
N THR A 91 3.95 5.22 -10.52
CA THR A 91 2.76 6.07 -10.64
C THR A 91 1.80 5.45 -11.66
N VAL A 92 0.51 5.48 -11.32
CA VAL A 92 -0.58 4.90 -12.11
C VAL A 92 -1.58 6.00 -12.43
N SER A 93 -1.87 6.20 -13.70
CA SER A 93 -2.94 7.10 -14.12
C SER A 93 -4.30 6.49 -13.79
N THR A 94 -5.22 7.31 -13.28
CA THR A 94 -6.62 6.90 -13.03
C THR A 94 -7.51 7.07 -14.27
N ALA A 95 -7.00 7.72 -15.33
CA ALA A 95 -7.72 7.90 -16.58
C ALA A 95 -7.90 6.58 -17.35
N THR A 96 -7.12 5.56 -17.03
CA THR A 96 -7.21 4.23 -17.63
C THR A 96 -7.32 3.16 -16.55
N ILE A 97 -8.18 2.18 -16.79
CA ILE A 97 -8.25 1.00 -15.92
C ILE A 97 -6.98 0.18 -16.16
N PRO A 98 -6.18 -0.14 -15.14
CA PRO A 98 -5.00 -0.97 -15.31
C PRO A 98 -5.38 -2.33 -15.89
N THR A 99 -4.81 -2.68 -17.05
CA THR A 99 -4.99 -3.99 -17.70
C THR A 99 -4.08 -5.06 -17.10
N VAL A 100 -3.07 -4.64 -16.33
CA VAL A 100 -2.17 -5.47 -15.55
C VAL A 100 -2.28 -5.12 -14.06
N PRO A 101 -1.95 -6.06 -13.14
CA PRO A 101 -1.82 -5.73 -11.74
C PRO A 101 -0.79 -4.62 -11.50
N ILE A 102 -1.02 -3.81 -10.48
CA ILE A 102 -0.07 -2.84 -9.97
C ILE A 102 0.86 -3.61 -9.02
N ASP A 103 2.12 -3.79 -9.41
CA ASP A 103 3.09 -4.51 -8.60
C ASP A 103 3.74 -3.62 -7.54
N ILE A 104 3.84 -4.14 -6.33
CA ILE A 104 4.61 -3.57 -5.23
C ILE A 104 5.49 -4.66 -4.63
N ARG A 105 6.80 -4.43 -4.63
CA ARG A 105 7.75 -5.27 -3.89
C ARG A 105 8.21 -4.53 -2.66
N ILE A 106 7.94 -5.09 -1.48
CA ILE A 106 8.43 -4.58 -0.20
C ILE A 106 9.91 -4.91 -0.14
N ASP A 107 10.78 -3.89 -0.20
CA ASP A 107 12.21 -4.08 -0.44
C ASP A 107 13.17 -3.13 0.29
N ARG A 108 12.66 -2.16 1.06
CA ARG A 108 13.51 -1.22 1.82
C ARG A 108 13.02 -1.04 3.26
N ALA A 109 13.95 -0.86 4.19
CA ALA A 109 13.63 -0.48 5.57
C ALA A 109 13.15 0.99 5.64
N LEU A 110 12.38 1.31 6.70
CA LEU A 110 11.81 2.65 6.97
C LEU A 110 12.51 3.44 8.08
#